data_AF-A0A383AJY4-F1
#
_entry.id   AF-A0A383AJY4-F1
#
_cell.length_a   1.000
_cell.length_b   1.000
_cell.length_c   1.000
_cell.angle_alpha   90.00
_cell.angle_beta   90.00
_cell.angle_gamma   90.00
#
_symmetry.space_group_name_H-M   'P 1'
#
loop_
_entity.id
_entity.type
_entity.pdbx_description
1 polymer ?
#
loop_
_entity_poly.entity_id
_entity_poly.type
_entity_poly.pdbx_seq_one_letter_code
_entity_poly.pdbx_strand_id
1 'polypeptide(L)'
;MITRCEIFRGLVTSSILSLMFTFLLVLASGIFSGEALWAEEEPYPSRPIKVVVPFAAGGGSDVLARILLSGIDHEAIAGQSLVVFNVGGAG
;
A
#
# COMPACT_ATOMS: atom_id res chain seq x y z
N MET A 1 -68.08 -11.82 -18.93
CA MET A 1 -66.98 -12.81 -18.94
C MET A 1 -65.65 -12.28 -19.51
N ILE A 2 -65.45 -10.96 -19.67
CA ILE A 2 -64.27 -10.38 -20.35
C ILE A 2 -63.25 -9.74 -19.37
N THR A 3 -63.65 -9.37 -18.15
CA THR A 3 -62.82 -8.60 -17.21
C THR A 3 -61.72 -9.40 -16.48
N ARG A 4 -61.76 -10.74 -16.45
CA ARG A 4 -60.77 -11.55 -15.72
C ARG A 4 -59.46 -11.78 -16.48
N CYS A 5 -59.45 -11.70 -17.82
CA CYS A 5 -58.22 -11.90 -18.61
C CYS A 5 -57.30 -10.67 -18.65
N GLU A 6 -57.87 -9.45 -18.62
CA GLU A 6 -57.12 -8.18 -18.61
C GLU A 6 -56.32 -7.99 -17.31
N ILE A 7 -56.92 -8.34 -16.17
CA ILE A 7 -56.30 -8.25 -14.84
C ILE A 7 -55.09 -9.19 -14.74
N PHE A 8 -55.18 -10.40 -15.31
CA PHE A 8 -54.08 -11.37 -15.29
C PHE A 8 -52.92 -10.94 -16.21
N ARG A 9 -53.23 -10.35 -17.38
CA ARG A 9 -52.20 -9.74 -18.25
C ARG A 9 -51.50 -8.55 -17.58
N GLY A 10 -52.23 -7.69 -16.86
CA GLY A 10 -51.67 -6.54 -16.12
C GLY A 10 -50.82 -6.91 -14.90
N LEU A 11 -51.19 -7.98 -14.19
CA LEU A 11 -50.41 -8.48 -13.05
C LEU A 11 -49.07 -9.10 -13.50
N VAL A 12 -49.07 -9.77 -14.67
CA VAL A 12 -47.88 -10.37 -15.29
C VAL A 12 -46.94 -9.28 -15.82
N THR A 13 -47.45 -8.24 -16.51
CA THR A 13 -46.60 -7.12 -16.96
C THR A 13 -46.02 -6.29 -15.80
N SER A 14 -46.76 -6.10 -14.71
CA SER A 14 -46.27 -5.43 -13.49
C SER A 14 -45.17 -6.25 -12.78
N SER A 15 -45.34 -7.57 -12.71
CA SER A 15 -44.34 -8.47 -12.11
C SER A 15 -43.06 -8.57 -12.95
N ILE A 16 -43.19 -8.59 -14.29
CA ILE A 16 -42.04 -8.61 -15.22
C ILE A 16 -41.28 -7.28 -15.17
N LEU A 17 -41.98 -6.14 -15.10
CA LEU A 17 -41.36 -4.82 -15.01
C LEU A 17 -40.60 -4.63 -13.69
N SER A 18 -41.14 -5.14 -12.58
CA SER A 18 -40.47 -5.17 -11.26
C SER A 18 -39.22 -6.06 -11.25
N LEU A 19 -39.28 -7.22 -11.93
CA LEU A 19 -38.15 -8.14 -12.03
C LEU A 19 -37.00 -7.57 -12.89
N MET A 20 -37.32 -6.83 -13.96
CA MET A 20 -36.31 -6.17 -14.79
C MET A 20 -35.67 -4.96 -14.08
N PHE A 21 -36.44 -4.20 -13.31
CA PHE A 21 -35.94 -3.04 -12.56
C PHE A 21 -35.01 -3.45 -11.40
N THR A 22 -35.35 -4.55 -10.71
CA THR A 22 -34.48 -5.13 -9.67
C THR A 22 -33.23 -5.76 -10.26
N PHE A 23 -33.32 -6.42 -11.42
CA PHE A 23 -32.16 -6.97 -12.12
C PHE A 23 -31.18 -5.87 -12.59
N LEU A 24 -31.70 -4.71 -13.01
CA LEU A 24 -30.91 -3.56 -13.44
C LEU A 24 -30.20 -2.87 -12.26
N LEU A 25 -30.83 -2.82 -11.07
CA LEU A 25 -30.22 -2.31 -9.85
C LEU A 25 -29.11 -3.23 -9.30
N VAL A 26 -29.27 -4.56 -9.41
CA VAL A 26 -28.25 -5.53 -9.00
C VAL A 26 -27.00 -5.45 -9.90
N LEU A 27 -27.18 -5.25 -11.21
CA LEU A 27 -26.05 -5.04 -12.14
C LEU A 27 -25.29 -3.73 -11.87
N ALA A 28 -25.97 -2.66 -11.43
CA ALA A 28 -25.33 -1.39 -11.10
C ALA A 28 -24.51 -1.44 -9.80
N SER A 29 -24.77 -2.42 -8.93
CA SER A 29 -24.12 -2.53 -7.61
C SER A 29 -22.70 -3.09 -7.67
N GLY A 30 -22.28 -3.70 -8.80
CA GLY A 30 -20.97 -4.33 -8.96
C GLY A 30 -19.80 -3.39 -9.27
N ILE A 31 -20.04 -2.09 -9.50
CA ILE A 31 -19.00 -1.14 -9.93
C ILE A 31 -18.36 -0.40 -8.73
N PHE A 32 -18.93 -0.54 -7.52
CA PHE A 32 -18.47 0.19 -6.33
C PHE A 32 -17.66 -0.65 -5.34
N SER A 33 -17.03 -1.72 -5.80
CA SER A 33 -15.97 -2.42 -5.05
C SER A 33 -14.68 -1.61 -5.18
N GLY A 34 -14.63 -0.46 -4.49
CA GLY A 34 -13.39 0.29 -4.34
C GLY A 34 -12.39 -0.59 -3.60
N GLU A 35 -11.37 -1.07 -4.33
CA GLU A 35 -10.25 -1.73 -3.70
C GLU A 35 -9.55 -0.69 -2.83
N ALA A 36 -9.67 -0.83 -1.52
CA ALA A 36 -8.85 -0.09 -0.59
C ALA A 36 -7.41 -0.47 -0.91
N LEU A 37 -6.70 0.41 -1.63
CA LEU A 37 -5.26 0.33 -1.77
C LEU A 37 -4.68 0.57 -0.38
N TRP A 38 -4.60 -0.50 0.41
CA TRP A 38 -3.77 -0.52 1.60
C TRP A 38 -2.35 -0.25 1.13
N ALA A 39 -1.81 0.92 1.49
CA ALA A 39 -0.41 1.22 1.29
C ALA A 39 0.37 0.20 2.11
N GLU A 40 0.95 -0.78 1.43
CA GLU A 40 1.82 -1.77 2.04
C GLU A 40 3.06 -1.03 2.54
N GLU A 41 3.20 -0.93 3.86
CA GLU A 41 4.35 -0.29 4.49
C GLU A 41 5.56 -1.17 4.19
N GLU A 42 6.42 -0.73 3.27
CA GLU A 42 7.60 -1.53 2.92
C GLU A 42 8.44 -1.77 4.18
N PRO A 43 8.80 -3.03 4.49
CA PRO A 43 9.54 -3.33 5.70
C PRO A 43 10.86 -2.59 5.69
N TYR A 44 11.09 -1.80 6.75
CA TYR A 44 12.38 -1.14 6.93
C TYR A 44 13.46 -2.21 7.10
N PRO A 45 14.59 -2.13 6.37
CA PRO A 45 15.02 -1.06 5.49
C PRO A 45 14.85 -1.38 3.99
N SER A 46 14.19 -0.48 3.27
CA SER A 46 14.01 -0.53 1.81
C SER A 46 15.14 0.13 1.02
N ARG A 47 16.11 0.76 1.70
CA ARG A 47 17.22 1.48 1.07
C ARG A 47 18.48 1.46 1.95
N PRO A 48 19.68 1.61 1.36
CA PRO A 48 20.93 1.73 2.11
C PRO A 48 20.87 2.85 3.15
N ILE A 49 21.36 2.55 4.35
CA ILE A 49 21.34 3.49 5.49
C ILE A 49 22.62 4.32 5.46
N LYS A 50 22.48 5.64 5.51
CA LYS A 50 23.61 6.57 5.55
C LYS A 50 23.95 6.93 6.99
N VAL A 51 25.16 6.63 7.42
CA VAL A 51 25.66 6.97 8.76
C VAL A 51 26.46 8.26 8.66
N VAL A 52 25.91 9.33 9.23
CA VAL A 52 26.52 10.66 9.19
C VAL A 52 27.56 10.79 10.31
N VAL A 53 28.80 11.06 9.93
CA VAL A 53 29.89 11.36 10.87
C VAL A 53 30.20 12.86 10.76
N PRO A 54 29.96 13.68 11.81
CA PRO A 54 30.13 15.14 11.77
C PRO A 54 31.61 15.56 11.94
N PHE A 55 32.53 14.82 11.34
CA PHE A 55 33.97 15.03 11.43
C PHE A 55 34.61 14.80 10.06
N ALA A 56 35.80 15.37 9.87
CA ALA A 56 36.62 15.09 8.69
C ALA A 56 36.89 13.59 8.54
N ALA A 57 36.98 13.12 7.30
CA ALA A 57 37.35 11.74 7.00
C ALA A 57 38.72 11.40 7.60
N GLY A 58 38.87 10.20 8.14
CA GLY A 58 40.11 9.77 8.80
C GLY A 58 40.33 10.29 10.23
N GLY A 59 39.42 11.08 10.80
CA GLY A 59 39.42 11.38 12.23
C GLY A 59 39.06 10.15 13.09
N GLY A 60 39.37 10.17 14.39
CA GLY A 60 39.06 9.06 15.29
C GLY A 60 37.59 8.62 15.26
N SER A 61 36.66 9.57 15.08
CA SER A 61 35.24 9.30 14.93
C SER A 61 34.89 8.55 13.62
N ASP A 62 35.59 8.81 12.51
CA ASP A 62 35.39 8.08 11.24
C ASP A 62 35.91 6.64 11.35
N VAL A 63 37.07 6.45 12.00
CA VAL A 63 37.64 5.13 12.23
C VAL A 63 36.73 4.29 13.11
N LEU A 64 36.24 4.85 14.21
CA LEU A 64 35.27 4.17 15.08
C LEU A 64 33.98 3.84 14.35
N ALA A 65 33.44 4.77 13.54
CA ALA A 65 32.26 4.50 12.73
C ALA A 65 32.49 3.32 11.78
N ARG A 66 33.61 3.25 11.07
CA ARG A 66 33.92 2.13 10.16
C ARG A 66 34.03 0.79 10.89
N ILE A 67 34.62 0.76 12.08
CA ILE A 67 34.71 -0.47 12.89
C ILE A 67 33.30 -0.93 13.31
N LEU A 68 32.47 -0.01 13.78
CA LEU A 68 31.08 -0.31 14.15
C LEU A 68 30.27 -0.83 12.96
N LEU A 69 30.36 -0.15 11.81
CA LEU A 69 29.68 -0.59 10.58
C LEU A 69 30.16 -1.99 10.14
N SER A 70 31.47 -2.25 10.18
CA SER A 70 32.01 -3.57 9.85
C SER A 70 31.47 -4.68 10.77
N GLY A 71 31.23 -4.39 12.05
CA GLY A 71 30.62 -5.33 12.98
C GLY A 71 29.13 -5.55 12.69
N ILE A 72 28.39 -4.48 12.38
CA ILE A 72 26.96 -4.57 12.06
C ILE A 72 26.73 -5.31 10.73
N ASP A 73 27.59 -5.09 9.74
CA ASP A 73 27.56 -5.80 8.46
C ASP A 73 27.87 -7.30 8.65
N HIS A 74 28.80 -7.65 9.54
CA HIS A 74 29.14 -9.04 9.84
C HIS A 74 27.97 -9.82 10.48
N GLU A 75 27.25 -9.17 11.39
CA GLU A 75 26.09 -9.75 12.07
C GLU A 75 24.79 -9.65 11.25
N ALA A 76 24.85 -9.08 10.03
CA ALA A 76 23.72 -8.88 9.11
C ALA A 76 22.48 -8.19 9.75
N ILE A 77 22.68 -7.39 10.80
CA ILE A 77 21.61 -6.84 11.63
C ILE A 77 20.74 -5.84 10.85
N ALA A 78 21.37 -5.09 9.95
CA ALA A 78 20.72 -3.97 9.27
C ALA A 78 19.97 -4.38 7.99
N GLY A 79 20.10 -5.61 7.48
CA GLY A 79 19.42 -6.08 6.26
C GLY A 79 19.75 -5.34 4.95
N GLN A 80 20.45 -4.20 5.01
CA GLN A 80 20.86 -3.33 3.91
C GLN A 80 22.27 -2.78 4.17
N SER A 81 22.94 -2.35 3.10
CA SER A 81 24.29 -1.77 3.20
C SER A 81 24.31 -0.47 4.01
N LEU A 82 25.29 -0.36 4.91
CA LEU A 82 25.58 0.85 5.67
C LEU A 82 26.68 1.66 4.96
N VAL A 83 26.44 2.95 4.73
CA VAL A 83 27.40 3.84 4.05
C VAL A 83 27.78 4.99 4.96
N VAL A 84 29.08 5.14 5.25
CA VAL A 84 29.59 6.29 6.01
C VAL A 84 29.56 7.54 5.12
N PHE A 85 28.93 8.60 5.63
CA PHE A 85 28.91 9.91 5.01
C PHE A 85 29.51 10.95 5.96
N ASN A 86 30.73 11.37 5.66
CA ASN A 86 31.46 12.35 6.45
C ASN A 86 31.02 13.76 6.06
N VAL A 87 30.44 14.51 7.00
CA VAL A 87 30.12 15.93 6.83
C VAL A 87 31.07 16.71 7.74
N GLY A 88 32.16 17.22 7.17
CA GLY A 88 33.09 18.09 7.89
C GLY A 88 32.55 19.53 7.96
N GLY A 89 32.65 20.18 9.12
CA GLY A 89 32.23 21.59 9.22
C GLY A 89 32.17 22.23 10.60
N ALA A 90 32.68 21.61 11.68
CA ALA A 90 32.61 22.20 13.03
C ALA A 90 33.85 21.91 13.89
N GLY A 91 35.04 22.01 13.30
CA GLY A 91 36.34 21.91 13.99
C GLY A 91 37.37 22.78 13.30
#